data_AF-A0A2D7J6Z3-F1
#
_entry.id   AF-A0A2D7J6Z3-F1
#
_cell.length_a   1.000
_cell.length_b   1.000
_cell.length_c   1.000
_cell.angle_alpha   90.00
_cell.angle_beta   90.00
_cell.angle_gamma   90.00
#
_symmetry.space_group_name_H-M   'P 1'
#
loop_
_entity.id
_entity.type
_entity.pdbx_description
1 polymer ?
#
loop_
_entity_poly.entity_id
_entity_poly.type
_entity_poly.pdbx_seq_one_letter_code
_entity_poly.pdbx_strand_id
1 'polypeptide(L)'
;LDSQIADLEASMEYLLGAKARKEEKPKKDVPRFSSGEWTMDFDVDKKTESNPENAGNTRLLSSVLDQLLTNPYDVELQRPEFEYHENDELYMTVRFPIIYRLKDKILKDMLSSLPYTGLEQNGSLTIFYFDRTKFNFPQKHVDIITNGSYRIIPVLRIFDKNRNTLIVVADTPEEYWHRRNSNKVLYVPQHQFSPLIDFSVGGWSMQVALETVDIQAVYEFILPVSEIESLSNVSLKFVNENDLKSFLEPIL
;
A
#
# COMPACT_ATOMS: atom_id res chain seq x y z
N LEU A 1 -0.67 16.74 -8.82
CA LEU A 1 -0.75 15.64 -7.84
C LEU A 1 -1.54 14.49 -8.45
N ASP A 2 -2.74 14.75 -8.94
CA ASP A 2 -3.61 13.76 -9.62
C ASP A 2 -2.93 13.00 -10.76
N SER A 3 -2.08 13.65 -11.56
CA SER A 3 -1.33 12.95 -12.62
C SER A 3 -0.25 12.01 -12.06
N GLN A 4 0.40 12.37 -10.94
CA GLN A 4 1.43 11.53 -10.32
C GLN A 4 0.80 10.33 -9.62
N ILE A 5 -0.36 10.53 -8.99
CA ILE A 5 -1.18 9.46 -8.42
C ILE A 5 -1.66 8.53 -9.54
N ALA A 6 -2.21 9.07 -10.62
CA ALA A 6 -2.66 8.27 -11.75
C ALA A 6 -1.51 7.49 -12.41
N ASP A 7 -0.33 8.10 -12.55
CA ASP A 7 0.87 7.42 -13.07
C ASP A 7 1.34 6.29 -12.14
N LEU A 8 1.28 6.50 -10.82
CA LEU A 8 1.61 5.51 -9.80
C LEU A 8 0.58 4.37 -9.76
N GLU A 9 -0.70 4.70 -9.79
CA GLU A 9 -1.77 3.72 -9.88
C GLU A 9 -1.71 2.95 -11.18
N ALA A 10 -1.36 3.59 -12.30
CA ALA A 10 -1.15 2.91 -13.58
C ALA A 10 0.09 2.01 -13.57
N SER A 11 1.18 2.39 -12.89
CA SER A 11 2.37 1.52 -12.75
C SER A 11 2.04 0.25 -11.97
N MET A 12 1.19 0.37 -10.93
CA MET A 12 0.68 -0.75 -10.15
C MET A 12 -0.40 -1.54 -10.88
N GLU A 13 -1.34 -0.88 -11.56
CA GLU A 13 -2.44 -1.50 -12.30
C GLU A 13 -1.94 -2.26 -13.53
N TYR A 14 -0.83 -1.84 -14.16
CA TYR A 14 -0.17 -2.62 -15.21
C TYR A 14 0.18 -4.05 -14.74
N LEU A 15 0.36 -4.27 -13.44
CA LEU A 15 0.58 -5.60 -12.85
C LEU A 15 -0.71 -6.44 -12.77
N LEU A 16 -1.87 -5.78 -12.62
CA LEU A 16 -3.20 -6.40 -12.56
C LEU A 16 -3.84 -6.55 -13.96
N GLY A 17 -3.48 -5.67 -14.89
CA GLY A 17 -3.89 -5.66 -16.28
C GLY A 17 -3.14 -6.68 -17.10
N ALA A 18 -3.73 -7.86 -17.27
CA ALA A 18 -3.29 -8.90 -18.20
C ALA A 18 -3.01 -8.36 -19.62
N LYS A 19 -1.79 -7.89 -19.91
CA LYS A 19 -1.29 -7.64 -21.28
C LYS A 19 0.22 -7.39 -21.39
N ALA A 20 1.03 -8.38 -20.99
CA ALA A 20 2.34 -8.64 -21.61
C ALA A 20 2.84 -10.08 -21.38
N ARG A 21 2.02 -11.10 -21.66
CA ARG A 21 2.58 -12.43 -21.98
C ARG A 21 2.94 -12.46 -23.47
N LYS A 22 4.11 -11.92 -23.81
CA LYS A 22 4.90 -12.43 -24.92
C LYS A 22 6.16 -13.05 -24.34
N GLU A 23 6.06 -14.37 -24.22
CA GLU A 23 7.11 -15.39 -24.25
C GLU A 23 8.51 -14.99 -23.80
N GLU A 24 8.87 -15.36 -22.57
CA GLU A 24 10.08 -16.16 -22.31
C GLU A 24 9.80 -17.16 -21.18
N LYS A 25 10.08 -18.46 -21.43
CA LYS A 25 9.89 -19.56 -20.47
C LYS A 25 11.19 -19.83 -19.71
N PRO A 26 11.17 -20.04 -18.38
CA PRO A 26 12.26 -20.67 -17.64
C PRO A 26 12.22 -22.21 -17.74
N LYS A 27 13.38 -22.87 -17.63
CA LYS A 27 13.57 -24.35 -17.49
C LYS A 27 13.41 -24.74 -16.01
N LYS A 28 12.93 -25.92 -15.57
CA LYS A 28 12.86 -27.30 -16.09
C LYS A 28 11.59 -27.99 -15.56
N ASP A 29 11.05 -28.92 -16.34
CA ASP A 29 10.79 -30.32 -15.97
C ASP A 29 10.90 -31.15 -17.26
N VAL A 30 11.76 -32.16 -17.27
CA VAL A 30 12.41 -32.64 -18.51
C VAL A 30 11.38 -33.24 -19.50
N PRO A 31 11.31 -32.74 -20.75
CA PRO A 31 10.45 -33.30 -21.79
C PRO A 31 10.81 -34.77 -22.04
N ARG A 32 9.82 -35.66 -22.04
CA ARG A 32 10.01 -37.04 -22.54
C ARG A 32 9.61 -37.07 -24.01
N PHE A 33 10.51 -37.59 -24.84
CA PHE A 33 10.22 -37.81 -26.26
C PHE A 33 9.64 -39.20 -26.46
N SER A 34 8.40 -39.26 -26.96
CA SER A 34 7.78 -40.47 -27.47
C SER A 34 7.06 -40.12 -28.77
N SER A 35 7.27 -40.92 -29.81
CA SER A 35 6.45 -40.89 -31.04
C SER A 35 6.29 -39.51 -31.71
N GLY A 36 7.32 -38.67 -31.71
CA GLY A 36 7.29 -37.38 -32.41
C GLY A 36 6.63 -36.23 -31.65
N GLU A 37 6.20 -36.45 -30.41
CA GLU A 37 5.60 -35.43 -29.54
C GLU A 37 6.42 -35.22 -28.26
N TRP A 38 6.43 -33.97 -27.80
CA TRP A 38 6.94 -33.60 -26.49
C TRP A 38 5.75 -33.47 -25.53
N THR A 39 5.65 -34.38 -24.59
CA THR A 39 4.60 -34.34 -23.56
C THR A 39 5.19 -33.92 -22.21
N MET A 40 4.42 -33.12 -21.48
CA MET A 40 4.71 -32.72 -20.10
C MET A 40 3.40 -32.80 -19.31
N ASP A 41 3.37 -33.66 -18.31
CA ASP A 41 2.30 -33.67 -17.33
C ASP A 41 2.50 -32.48 -16.39
N PHE A 42 1.53 -31.58 -16.33
CA PHE A 42 1.48 -30.53 -15.30
C PHE A 42 0.18 -30.70 -14.52
N ASP A 43 0.28 -30.59 -13.21
CA ASP A 43 -0.85 -30.71 -12.30
C ASP A 43 -1.05 -29.36 -11.62
N VAL A 44 -2.11 -28.66 -12.01
CA VAL A 44 -2.48 -27.33 -11.49
C VAL A 44 -2.94 -27.44 -10.02
N ASP A 45 -3.43 -28.62 -9.63
CA ASP A 45 -4.04 -28.90 -8.32
C ASP A 45 -3.10 -29.59 -7.34
N LYS A 46 -1.86 -29.91 -7.77
CA LYS A 46 -0.86 -30.48 -6.87
C LYS A 46 -0.45 -29.39 -5.87
N LYS A 47 -1.13 -29.37 -4.72
CA LYS A 47 -0.70 -28.66 -3.51
C LYS A 47 0.76 -29.02 -3.30
N THR A 48 1.66 -28.13 -3.69
CA THR A 48 3.08 -28.39 -3.60
C THR A 48 3.36 -28.49 -2.11
N GLU A 49 3.66 -29.70 -1.64
CA GLU A 49 3.95 -29.92 -0.24
C GLU A 49 5.13 -29.04 0.17
N SER A 50 5.12 -28.56 1.42
CA SER A 50 6.19 -27.72 1.93
C SER A 50 7.52 -28.47 1.82
N ASN A 51 8.52 -27.88 1.16
CA ASN A 51 9.86 -28.44 1.08
C ASN A 51 10.65 -28.06 2.35
N PRO A 52 11.13 -29.03 3.17
CA PRO A 52 11.93 -28.74 4.35
C PRO A 52 13.22 -27.96 4.06
N GLU A 53 13.83 -28.14 2.89
CA GLU A 53 15.05 -27.43 2.50
C GLU A 53 14.83 -25.91 2.37
N ASN A 54 13.61 -25.51 2.01
CA ASN A 54 13.23 -24.11 1.85
C ASN A 54 12.92 -23.42 3.19
N ALA A 55 12.96 -24.13 4.32
CA ALA A 55 12.55 -23.59 5.62
C ALA A 55 13.34 -22.34 6.05
N GLY A 56 14.64 -22.28 5.77
CA GLY A 56 15.48 -21.11 6.07
C GLY A 56 15.03 -19.86 5.29
N ASN A 57 14.95 -19.99 3.97
CA ASN A 57 14.50 -18.92 3.07
C ASN A 57 13.06 -18.48 3.38
N THR A 58 12.20 -19.45 3.72
CA THR A 58 10.80 -19.18 4.11
C THR A 58 10.74 -18.28 5.34
N ARG A 59 11.56 -18.53 6.37
CA ARG A 59 11.59 -17.68 7.58
C ARG A 59 12.03 -16.26 7.27
N LEU A 60 13.03 -16.10 6.41
CA LEU A 60 13.49 -14.78 5.98
C LEU A 60 12.38 -14.04 5.23
N LEU A 61 11.78 -14.68 4.23
CA LEU A 61 10.67 -14.11 3.46
C LEU A 61 9.50 -13.72 4.38
N SER A 62 9.09 -14.60 5.29
CA SER A 62 8.03 -14.31 6.27
C SER A 62 8.33 -13.09 7.13
N SER A 63 9.57 -12.94 7.61
CA SER A 63 9.95 -11.79 8.43
C SER A 63 9.88 -10.48 7.65
N VAL A 64 10.16 -10.50 6.35
CA VAL A 64 10.08 -9.30 5.51
C VAL A 64 8.62 -9.01 5.13
N LEU A 65 7.84 -10.04 4.77
CA LEU A 65 6.40 -9.91 4.54
C LEU A 65 5.67 -9.37 5.77
N ASP A 66 6.00 -9.83 6.98
CA ASP A 66 5.38 -9.30 8.21
C ASP A 66 5.64 -7.80 8.38
N GLN A 67 6.82 -7.30 7.99
CA GLN A 67 7.10 -5.85 8.01
C GLN A 67 6.29 -5.10 6.95
N LEU A 68 6.28 -5.62 5.71
CA LEU A 68 5.60 -5.00 4.59
C LEU A 68 4.07 -4.94 4.76
N LEU A 69 3.47 -6.02 5.27
CA LEU A 69 2.01 -6.15 5.42
C LEU A 69 1.45 -5.39 6.64
N THR A 70 2.31 -4.98 7.59
CA THR A 70 1.84 -4.35 8.84
C THR A 70 2.04 -2.84 8.88
N ASN A 71 3.26 -2.36 8.60
CA ASN A 71 3.56 -0.93 8.65
C ASN A 71 4.81 -0.61 7.81
N PRO A 72 4.66 -0.48 6.48
CA PRO A 72 5.79 -0.28 5.59
C PRO A 72 6.25 1.18 5.47
N TYR A 73 5.42 2.13 5.91
CA TYR A 73 5.64 3.55 5.64
C TYR A 73 6.37 4.27 6.77
N ASP A 74 7.22 5.21 6.37
CA ASP A 74 7.66 6.33 7.18
C ASP A 74 6.84 7.57 6.81
N VAL A 75 6.49 8.39 7.80
CA VAL A 75 5.57 9.52 7.61
C VAL A 75 6.18 10.79 8.21
N GLU A 76 6.29 11.82 7.39
CA GLU A 76 6.74 13.14 7.79
C GLU A 76 5.55 14.10 7.81
N LEU A 77 5.13 14.50 9.02
CA LEU A 77 4.12 15.55 9.20
C LEU A 77 4.80 16.91 9.16
N GLN A 78 4.48 17.72 8.15
CA GLN A 78 5.06 19.06 8.03
C GLN A 78 4.21 20.10 8.75
N ARG A 79 4.77 21.30 8.94
CA ARG A 79 4.02 22.41 9.55
C ARG A 79 2.91 22.84 8.60
N PRO A 80 1.69 23.09 9.10
CA PRO A 80 0.62 23.59 8.27
C PRO A 80 0.89 25.01 7.79
N GLU A 81 0.44 25.30 6.58
CA GLU A 81 0.40 26.64 6.00
C GLU A 81 -1.00 27.23 6.16
N PHE A 82 -1.06 28.55 6.29
CA PHE A 82 -2.28 29.30 6.59
C PHE A 82 -2.40 30.45 5.59
N GLU A 83 -3.46 30.44 4.78
CA GLU A 83 -3.70 31.44 3.74
C GLU A 83 -5.00 32.21 4.01
N TYR A 84 -4.89 33.54 4.12
CA TYR A 84 -6.03 34.43 4.29
C TYR A 84 -6.74 34.66 2.95
N HIS A 85 -8.06 34.67 2.95
CA HIS A 85 -8.83 35.12 1.79
C HIS A 85 -9.00 36.63 1.83
N GLU A 86 -8.47 37.35 0.84
CA GLU A 86 -8.57 38.83 0.75
C GLU A 86 -10.02 39.35 0.78
N ASN A 87 -10.98 38.51 0.36
CA ASN A 87 -12.39 38.86 0.28
C ASN A 87 -13.22 38.40 1.50
N ASP A 88 -12.64 37.61 2.41
CA ASP A 88 -13.34 37.07 3.58
C ASP A 88 -12.37 36.80 4.74
N GLU A 89 -12.15 37.83 5.56
CA GLU A 89 -11.25 37.78 6.72
C GLU A 89 -11.71 36.81 7.83
N LEU A 90 -12.94 36.29 7.76
CA LEU A 90 -13.48 35.36 8.75
C LEU A 90 -13.03 33.93 8.51
N TYR A 91 -12.55 33.62 7.30
CA TYR A 91 -12.13 32.28 6.91
C TYR A 91 -10.69 32.25 6.43
N MET A 92 -10.06 31.10 6.63
CA MET A 92 -8.68 30.86 6.21
C MET A 92 -8.55 29.44 5.69
N THR A 93 -7.76 29.29 4.62
CA THR A 93 -7.39 27.98 4.09
C THR A 93 -6.22 27.44 4.89
N VAL A 94 -6.39 26.25 5.44
CA VAL A 94 -5.33 25.50 6.11
C VAL A 94 -4.83 24.43 5.15
N ARG A 95 -3.53 24.40 4.91
CA ARG A 95 -2.87 23.38 4.09
C ARG A 95 -1.99 22.54 4.98
N PHE A 96 -2.20 21.23 4.99
CA PHE A 96 -1.46 20.31 5.84
C PHE A 96 -0.62 19.34 4.99
N PRO A 97 0.67 19.63 4.75
CA PRO A 97 1.51 18.77 3.94
C PRO A 97 1.97 17.54 4.75
N ILE A 98 1.87 16.37 4.11
CA ILE A 98 2.34 15.09 4.64
C ILE A 98 3.14 14.38 3.56
N ILE A 99 4.32 13.89 3.93
CA ILE A 99 5.12 13.05 3.04
C ILE A 99 5.03 11.59 3.50
N TYR A 100 4.60 10.72 2.60
CA TYR A 100 4.61 9.27 2.78
C TYR A 100 5.73 8.66 1.96
N ARG A 101 6.52 7.78 2.57
CA ARG A 101 7.59 7.05 1.88
C ARG A 101 7.78 5.65 2.44
N LEU A 102 8.37 4.75 1.66
CA LEU A 102 8.76 3.44 2.17
C LEU A 102 9.91 3.57 3.17
N LYS A 103 9.89 2.75 4.22
CA LYS A 103 11.02 2.67 5.15
C LYS A 103 12.28 2.17 4.45
N ASP A 104 13.38 2.90 4.59
CA ASP A 104 14.70 2.49 4.06
C ASP A 104 15.11 1.07 4.45
N LYS A 105 14.77 0.65 5.67
CA LYS A 105 15.08 -0.69 6.16
C LYS A 105 14.41 -1.76 5.31
N ILE A 106 13.19 -1.53 4.85
CA ILE A 106 12.44 -2.48 4.01
C ILE A 106 13.14 -2.65 2.66
N LEU A 107 13.55 -1.54 2.03
CA LEU A 107 14.27 -1.59 0.76
C LEU A 107 15.59 -2.35 0.91
N LYS A 108 16.34 -2.09 1.99
CA LYS A 108 17.57 -2.80 2.29
C LYS A 108 17.31 -4.29 2.53
N ASP A 109 16.36 -4.64 3.40
CA ASP A 109 16.01 -6.02 3.72
C ASP A 109 15.58 -6.80 2.46
N MET A 110 14.80 -6.19 1.56
CA MET A 110 14.37 -6.80 0.30
C MET A 110 15.53 -7.01 -0.69
N LEU A 111 16.43 -6.04 -0.83
CA LEU A 111 17.55 -6.09 -1.78
C LEU A 111 18.70 -6.98 -1.30
N SER A 112 19.02 -6.99 0.00
CA SER A 112 20.22 -7.65 0.52
C SER A 112 19.99 -9.01 1.17
N SER A 113 18.79 -9.26 1.70
CA SER A 113 18.58 -10.36 2.65
C SER A 113 17.77 -11.53 2.09
N LEU A 114 17.09 -11.35 0.96
CA LEU A 114 16.23 -12.39 0.38
C LEU A 114 16.80 -12.96 -0.92
N PRO A 115 16.89 -14.31 -1.04
CA PRO A 115 17.31 -14.93 -2.29
C PRO A 115 16.16 -14.93 -3.32
N TYR A 116 15.88 -13.80 -3.93
CA TYR A 116 14.87 -13.69 -4.99
C TYR A 116 15.21 -14.57 -6.20
N THR A 117 14.19 -14.95 -6.97
CA THR A 117 14.33 -15.76 -8.19
C THR A 117 14.37 -14.88 -9.44
N GLY A 118 13.90 -13.63 -9.32
CA GLY A 118 14.04 -12.59 -10.33
C GLY A 118 13.89 -11.19 -9.71
N LEU A 119 14.38 -10.19 -10.42
CA LEU A 119 14.28 -8.78 -10.07
C LEU A 119 14.01 -8.00 -11.37
N GLU A 120 12.95 -7.21 -11.39
CA GLU A 120 12.67 -6.26 -12.47
C GLU A 120 12.72 -4.84 -11.89
N GLN A 121 13.35 -3.92 -12.62
CA GLN A 121 13.46 -2.52 -12.23
C GLN A 121 13.09 -1.63 -13.42
N ASN A 122 12.11 -0.76 -13.22
CA ASN A 122 11.68 0.20 -14.21
C ASN A 122 11.45 1.57 -13.54
N GLY A 123 12.44 2.46 -13.65
CA GLY A 123 12.43 3.73 -12.93
C GLY A 123 12.46 3.51 -11.41
N SER A 124 11.44 4.01 -10.71
CA SER A 124 11.24 3.85 -9.27
C SER A 124 10.50 2.57 -8.88
N LEU A 125 9.94 1.84 -9.85
CA LEU A 125 9.28 0.56 -9.62
C LEU A 125 10.32 -0.57 -9.57
N THR A 126 10.30 -1.34 -8.49
CA THR A 126 11.09 -2.56 -8.33
C THR A 126 10.19 -3.75 -8.01
N ILE A 127 10.28 -4.82 -8.78
CA ILE A 127 9.48 -6.04 -8.60
C ILE A 127 10.40 -7.20 -8.24
N PHE A 128 10.09 -7.84 -7.10
CA PHE A 128 10.78 -9.02 -6.62
C PHE A 128 9.96 -10.27 -6.92
N TYR A 129 10.59 -11.26 -7.55
CA TYR A 129 9.97 -12.54 -7.84
C TYR A 129 10.46 -13.60 -6.87
N PHE A 130 9.52 -14.36 -6.31
CA PHE A 130 9.75 -15.51 -5.46
C PHE A 130 8.97 -16.70 -6.02
N ASP A 131 9.54 -17.90 -5.92
CA ASP A 131 8.85 -19.12 -6.33
C ASP A 131 9.14 -20.29 -5.38
N ARG A 132 8.36 -21.36 -5.55
CA ARG A 132 8.42 -22.55 -4.71
C ARG A 132 9.70 -23.38 -4.86
N THR A 133 10.58 -23.06 -5.82
CA THR A 133 11.89 -23.73 -5.92
C THR A 133 12.80 -23.35 -4.76
N LYS A 134 12.69 -22.11 -4.25
CA LYS A 134 13.53 -21.60 -3.16
C LYS A 134 12.79 -21.29 -1.86
N PHE A 135 11.45 -21.21 -1.90
CA PHE A 135 10.62 -20.80 -0.77
C PHE A 135 9.44 -21.73 -0.56
N ASN A 136 8.92 -21.78 0.67
CA ASN A 136 7.53 -22.14 0.91
C ASN A 136 6.74 -20.84 1.10
N PHE A 137 5.46 -20.85 0.74
CA PHE A 137 4.56 -19.72 1.00
C PHE A 137 3.62 -20.08 2.15
N PRO A 138 3.84 -19.52 3.36
CA PRO A 138 2.97 -19.81 4.49
C PRO A 138 1.55 -19.34 4.23
N GLN A 139 0.57 -20.18 4.56
CA GLN A 139 -0.84 -19.90 4.27
C GLN A 139 -1.31 -18.56 4.86
N LYS A 140 -0.83 -18.21 6.07
CA LYS A 140 -1.11 -16.91 6.70
C LYS A 140 -0.82 -15.72 5.77
N HIS A 141 0.35 -15.68 5.14
CA HIS A 141 0.74 -14.59 4.25
C HIS A 141 -0.04 -14.64 2.94
N VAL A 142 -0.24 -15.83 2.39
CA VAL A 142 -1.05 -16.04 1.19
C VAL A 142 -2.48 -15.52 1.39
N ASP A 143 -3.10 -15.84 2.53
CA ASP A 143 -4.46 -15.43 2.86
C ASP A 143 -4.56 -13.91 2.97
N ILE A 144 -3.66 -13.26 3.72
CA ILE A 144 -3.62 -11.79 3.88
C ILE A 144 -3.47 -11.09 2.52
N ILE A 145 -2.62 -11.61 1.64
CA ILE A 145 -2.40 -11.03 0.31
C ILE A 145 -3.66 -11.24 -0.55
N THR A 146 -4.17 -12.47 -0.61
CA THR A 146 -5.28 -12.84 -1.49
C THR A 146 -6.57 -12.11 -1.12
N ASN A 147 -6.83 -11.93 0.18
CA ASN A 147 -8.03 -11.24 0.66
C ASN A 147 -7.85 -9.71 0.77
N GLY A 148 -6.67 -9.17 0.45
CA GLY A 148 -6.37 -7.75 0.53
C GLY A 148 -6.33 -7.18 1.94
N SER A 149 -6.25 -8.00 3.01
CA SER A 149 -6.27 -7.55 4.41
C SER A 149 -5.02 -6.80 4.85
N TYR A 150 -4.07 -6.54 3.95
CA TYR A 150 -2.93 -5.66 4.19
C TYR A 150 -3.17 -4.22 3.76
N ARG A 151 -4.28 -3.94 3.04
CA ARG A 151 -4.59 -2.60 2.55
C ARG A 151 -4.85 -1.66 3.72
N ILE A 152 -4.23 -0.49 3.65
CA ILE A 152 -4.28 0.52 4.69
C ILE A 152 -4.68 1.86 4.12
N ILE A 153 -5.40 2.62 4.94
CA ILE A 153 -5.97 3.92 4.63
C ILE A 153 -5.43 4.93 5.65
N PRO A 154 -4.74 6.01 5.23
CA PRO A 154 -4.35 7.08 6.13
C PRO A 154 -5.59 7.85 6.59
N VAL A 155 -5.72 7.97 7.92
CA VAL A 155 -6.73 8.82 8.56
C VAL A 155 -6.01 9.88 9.41
N LEU A 156 -6.17 11.14 9.02
CA LEU A 156 -5.70 12.30 9.77
C LEU A 156 -6.79 12.75 10.73
N ARG A 157 -6.41 13.08 11.96
CA ARG A 157 -7.29 13.73 12.93
C ARG A 157 -6.60 14.96 13.48
N ILE A 158 -7.30 16.08 13.48
CA ILE A 158 -6.83 17.34 14.04
C ILE A 158 -7.68 17.66 15.26
N PHE A 159 -7.02 18.01 16.34
CA PHE A 159 -7.61 18.18 17.66
C PHE A 159 -7.58 19.63 18.12
N ASP A 160 -8.60 20.01 18.89
CA ASP A 160 -8.60 21.26 19.66
C ASP A 160 -7.66 21.18 20.87
N LYS A 161 -7.53 22.29 21.62
CA LYS A 161 -6.76 22.35 22.88
C LYS A 161 -7.26 21.39 23.98
N ASN A 162 -8.51 20.91 23.90
CA ASN A 162 -9.12 19.98 24.84
C ASN A 162 -9.01 18.51 24.40
N ARG A 163 -8.31 18.22 23.29
CA ARG A 163 -8.18 16.88 22.68
C ARG A 163 -9.46 16.33 22.05
N ASN A 164 -10.44 17.19 21.78
CA ASN A 164 -11.60 16.82 20.96
C ASN A 164 -11.18 16.80 19.49
N THR A 165 -11.67 15.83 18.73
CA THR A 165 -11.43 15.80 17.28
C THR A 165 -12.29 16.88 16.63
N LEU A 166 -11.67 17.80 15.89
CA LEU A 166 -12.36 18.83 15.13
C LEU A 166 -12.46 18.47 13.66
N ILE A 167 -11.41 17.86 13.11
CA ILE A 167 -11.27 17.58 11.69
C ILE A 167 -10.82 16.14 11.51
N VAL A 168 -11.43 15.46 10.55
CA VAL A 168 -11.06 14.10 10.14
C VAL A 168 -10.85 14.10 8.64
N VAL A 169 -9.63 13.76 8.20
CA VAL A 169 -9.34 13.48 6.80
C VAL A 169 -9.26 11.97 6.64
N ALA A 170 -10.04 11.40 5.72
CA ALA A 170 -9.91 10.01 5.31
C ALA A 170 -9.46 9.98 3.86
N ASP A 171 -8.23 9.51 3.63
CA ASP A 171 -7.62 9.49 2.30
C ASP A 171 -7.78 8.10 1.67
N THR A 172 -8.86 7.91 0.94
CA THR A 172 -9.27 6.61 0.40
C THR A 172 -9.88 6.75 -0.99
N PRO A 173 -9.64 5.81 -1.92
CA PRO A 173 -10.33 5.79 -3.21
C PRO A 173 -11.82 5.40 -3.11
N GLU A 174 -12.29 4.89 -1.97
CA GLU A 174 -13.64 4.35 -1.83
C GLU A 174 -14.74 5.43 -1.91
N GLU A 175 -15.53 5.41 -2.98
CA GLU A 175 -16.64 6.34 -3.21
C GLU A 175 -17.68 6.42 -2.08
N TYR A 176 -17.81 5.35 -1.28
CA TYR A 176 -18.71 5.34 -0.13
C TYR A 176 -18.32 6.44 0.87
N TRP A 177 -17.03 6.60 1.16
CA TRP A 177 -16.51 7.59 2.09
C TRP A 177 -16.58 9.01 1.52
N HIS A 178 -16.35 9.19 0.22
CA HIS A 178 -16.50 10.47 -0.47
C HIS A 178 -17.93 11.05 -0.42
N ARG A 179 -18.93 10.20 -0.24
CA ARG A 179 -20.34 10.61 -0.11
C ARG A 179 -20.80 10.84 1.33
N ARG A 180 -19.94 10.58 2.32
CA ARG A 180 -20.27 10.76 3.74
C ARG A 180 -20.08 12.21 4.17
N ASN A 181 -20.86 12.59 5.18
CA ASN A 181 -20.72 13.84 5.91
C ASN A 181 -20.79 13.57 7.42
N SER A 182 -20.48 14.59 8.22
CA SER A 182 -20.59 14.53 9.68
C SER A 182 -21.18 15.83 10.20
N ASN A 183 -21.95 15.72 11.29
CA ASN A 183 -22.44 16.86 12.07
C ASN A 183 -21.60 17.09 13.35
N LYS A 184 -20.61 16.22 13.62
CA LYS A 184 -19.77 16.25 14.82
C LYS A 184 -18.41 16.90 14.56
N VAL A 185 -17.86 16.64 13.37
CA VAL A 185 -16.51 17.07 12.97
C VAL A 185 -16.55 17.54 11.52
N LEU A 186 -15.58 18.36 11.12
CA LEU A 186 -15.32 18.62 9.70
C LEU A 186 -14.71 17.35 9.08
N TYR A 187 -15.50 16.65 8.27
CA TYR A 187 -15.06 15.47 7.56
C TYR A 187 -14.61 15.83 6.14
N VAL A 188 -13.39 15.43 5.80
CA VAL A 188 -12.74 15.75 4.52
C VAL A 188 -12.29 14.45 3.87
N PRO A 189 -13.12 13.83 3.00
CA PRO A 189 -12.67 12.70 2.21
C PRO A 189 -11.67 13.19 1.15
N GLN A 190 -10.57 12.44 0.98
CA GLN A 190 -9.49 12.76 0.05
C GLN A 190 -9.08 11.50 -0.71
N HIS A 191 -8.32 11.68 -1.77
CA HIS A 191 -7.68 10.60 -2.52
C HIS A 191 -6.33 11.09 -3.04
N GLN A 192 -5.40 11.34 -2.12
CA GLN A 192 -4.04 11.81 -2.38
C GLN A 192 -2.97 10.77 -2.04
N PHE A 193 -3.34 9.72 -1.30
CA PHE A 193 -2.49 8.60 -0.95
C PHE A 193 -2.79 7.41 -1.85
N SER A 194 -1.73 6.83 -2.41
CA SER A 194 -1.77 5.55 -3.10
C SER A 194 -0.71 4.63 -2.48
N PRO A 195 -0.99 3.33 -2.30
CA PRO A 195 -0.01 2.43 -1.70
C PRO A 195 1.28 2.34 -2.53
N LEU A 196 2.45 2.31 -1.89
CA LEU A 196 3.75 2.13 -2.56
C LEU A 196 4.16 0.65 -2.66
N ILE A 197 3.28 -0.27 -2.27
CA ILE A 197 3.52 -1.71 -2.27
C ILE A 197 2.31 -2.40 -2.85
N ASP A 198 2.57 -3.34 -3.76
CA ASP A 198 1.58 -4.31 -4.20
C ASP A 198 2.11 -5.74 -4.09
N PHE A 199 1.17 -6.67 -3.93
CA PHE A 199 1.45 -8.09 -3.81
C PHE A 199 0.59 -8.89 -4.77
N SER A 200 1.23 -9.82 -5.48
CA SER A 200 0.54 -10.83 -6.26
C SER A 200 0.99 -12.21 -5.82
N VAL A 201 0.05 -13.09 -5.49
CA VAL A 201 0.35 -14.47 -5.08
C VAL A 201 -0.44 -15.45 -5.93
N GLY A 202 0.27 -16.44 -6.48
CA GLY A 202 -0.31 -17.59 -7.16
C GLY A 202 0.11 -18.89 -6.50
N GLY A 203 -0.35 -20.02 -7.03
CA GLY A 203 0.00 -21.34 -6.51
C GLY A 203 1.52 -21.61 -6.48
N TRP A 204 2.26 -21.09 -7.47
CA TRP A 204 3.69 -21.36 -7.66
C TRP A 204 4.63 -20.19 -7.33
N SER A 205 4.16 -18.96 -7.45
CA SER A 205 5.00 -17.75 -7.36
C SER A 205 4.33 -16.64 -6.54
N MET A 206 5.16 -15.79 -5.96
CA MET A 206 4.77 -14.55 -5.31
C MET A 206 5.58 -13.40 -5.89
N GLN A 207 4.94 -12.27 -6.09
CA GLN A 207 5.55 -11.03 -6.55
C GLN A 207 5.30 -9.95 -5.51
N VAL A 208 6.33 -9.15 -5.24
CA VAL A 208 6.26 -7.97 -4.39
C VAL A 208 6.75 -6.79 -5.22
N ALA A 209 5.86 -5.85 -5.52
CA ALA A 209 6.18 -4.62 -6.21
C ALA A 209 6.36 -3.50 -5.18
N LEU A 210 7.44 -2.74 -5.31
CA LEU A 210 7.78 -1.60 -4.46
C LEU A 210 8.00 -0.38 -5.34
N GLU A 211 7.40 0.74 -4.96
CA GLU A 211 7.58 2.03 -5.63
C GLU A 211 8.38 2.96 -4.72
N THR A 212 9.61 3.30 -5.10
CA THR A 212 10.53 4.08 -4.26
C THR A 212 10.41 5.58 -4.52
N VAL A 213 9.20 6.11 -4.36
CA VAL A 213 8.90 7.54 -4.48
C VAL A 213 8.35 8.10 -3.16
N ASP A 214 8.47 9.40 -3.00
CA ASP A 214 7.82 10.14 -1.93
C ASP A 214 6.46 10.65 -2.42
N ILE A 215 5.38 10.28 -1.74
CA ILE A 215 4.05 10.84 -1.98
C ILE A 215 3.91 12.10 -1.15
N GLN A 216 3.74 13.23 -1.83
CA GLN A 216 3.51 14.53 -1.19
C GLN A 216 2.00 14.84 -1.22
N ALA A 217 1.30 14.52 -0.14
CA ALA A 217 -0.10 14.86 0.03
C ALA A 217 -0.22 16.23 0.71
N VAL A 218 -1.12 17.08 0.23
CA VAL A 218 -1.46 18.36 0.85
C VAL A 218 -2.95 18.38 1.12
N TYR A 219 -3.32 18.16 2.37
CA TYR A 219 -4.72 18.19 2.77
C TYR A 219 -5.16 19.62 3.03
N GLU A 220 -6.12 20.09 2.24
CA GLU A 220 -6.60 21.46 2.29
C GLU A 220 -8.04 21.50 2.81
N PHE A 221 -8.32 22.44 3.70
CA PHE A 221 -9.67 22.70 4.21
C PHE A 221 -9.80 24.14 4.69
N ILE A 222 -11.02 24.67 4.62
CA ILE A 222 -11.34 26.05 4.98
C ILE A 222 -11.98 26.06 6.36
N LEU A 223 -11.47 26.90 7.26
CA LEU A 223 -11.97 27.04 8.63
C LEU A 223 -12.24 28.49 9.00
N PRO A 224 -13.20 28.75 9.91
CA PRO A 224 -13.30 30.04 10.58
C PRO A 224 -12.02 30.34 11.38
N VAL A 225 -11.56 31.59 11.35
CA VAL A 225 -10.34 32.02 12.09
C VAL A 225 -10.44 31.68 13.58
N SER A 226 -11.62 31.79 14.18
CA SER A 226 -11.86 31.44 15.60
C SER A 226 -11.58 29.96 15.91
N GLU A 227 -11.79 29.05 14.96
CA GLU A 227 -11.51 27.63 15.14
C GLU A 227 -10.01 27.33 14.98
N ILE A 228 -9.31 28.07 14.12
CA ILE A 228 -7.87 27.91 13.87
C ILE A 228 -7.06 28.18 15.14
N GLU A 229 -7.44 29.21 15.90
CA GLU A 229 -6.80 29.51 17.19
C GLU A 229 -6.94 28.39 18.22
N SER A 230 -7.90 27.48 18.03
CA SER A 230 -8.16 26.35 18.91
C SER A 230 -7.41 25.07 18.52
N LEU A 231 -6.85 25.00 17.30
CA LEU A 231 -6.09 23.85 16.82
C LEU A 231 -4.84 23.65 17.69
N SER A 232 -4.56 22.42 18.09
CA SER A 232 -3.45 22.13 19.00
C SER A 232 -2.57 20.96 18.55
N ASN A 233 -3.17 19.91 17.99
CA ASN A 233 -2.47 18.67 17.72
C ASN A 233 -3.04 17.96 16.49
N VAL A 234 -2.18 17.17 15.84
CA VAL A 234 -2.54 16.31 14.73
C VAL A 234 -2.12 14.87 15.05
N SER A 235 -2.93 13.89 14.63
CA SER A 235 -2.52 12.48 14.58
C SER A 235 -2.80 11.93 13.21
N LEU A 236 -1.84 11.19 12.65
CA LEU A 236 -2.06 10.34 11.51
C LEU A 236 -2.04 8.87 11.95
N LYS A 237 -3.01 8.09 11.47
CA LYS A 237 -3.05 6.65 11.69
C LYS A 237 -3.37 5.95 10.37
N PHE A 238 -2.57 4.94 10.03
CA PHE A 238 -2.96 3.95 9.03
C PHE A 238 -3.98 2.99 9.64
N VAL A 239 -5.16 2.92 9.05
CA VAL A 239 -6.26 2.05 9.44
C VAL A 239 -6.41 0.97 8.39
N ASN A 240 -6.61 -0.29 8.79
CA ASN A 240 -6.90 -1.35 7.84
C ASN A 240 -8.19 -1.01 7.08
N GLU A 241 -8.22 -1.23 5.77
CA GLU A 241 -9.41 -0.97 4.94
C GLU A 241 -10.66 -1.67 5.52
N ASN A 242 -10.52 -2.93 5.98
CA ASN A 242 -11.62 -3.70 6.57
C ASN A 242 -12.13 -3.12 7.90
N ASP A 243 -11.29 -2.39 8.63
CA ASP A 243 -11.62 -1.79 9.93
C ASP A 243 -12.03 -0.32 9.80
N LEU A 244 -11.91 0.27 8.61
CA LEU A 244 -12.10 1.70 8.38
C LEU A 244 -13.48 2.17 8.81
N LYS A 245 -14.51 1.36 8.53
CA LYS A 245 -15.89 1.64 8.93
C LYS A 245 -16.03 1.74 10.45
N SER A 246 -15.57 0.72 11.16
CA SER A 246 -15.63 0.68 12.63
C SER A 246 -14.76 1.76 13.27
N PHE A 247 -13.73 2.23 12.58
CA PHE A 247 -12.88 3.32 13.04
C PHE A 247 -13.53 4.71 12.86
N LEU A 248 -14.15 4.97 11.70
CA LEU A 248 -14.70 6.29 11.37
C LEU A 248 -16.10 6.52 11.95
N GLU A 249 -17.00 5.54 11.95
CA GLU A 249 -18.40 5.71 12.39
C GLU A 249 -18.57 6.29 13.81
N PRO A 250 -17.74 5.97 14.81
CA PRO A 250 -17.84 6.59 16.13
C PRO A 250 -17.49 8.10 16.13
N ILE A 251 -16.62 8.52 15.21
CA ILE A 251 -16.04 9.87 15.13
C ILE A 251 -16.95 10.78 14.30
N LEU A 252 -17.48 10.27 13.18
CA LEU A 252 -18.39 10.99 12.27
C LEU A 252 -19.79 11.13 12.87
#